data_AF-A0A9W4UIL6-F1
#
_entry.id   AF-A0A9W4UIL6-F1
#
_cell.length_a   1.000
_cell.length_b   1.000
_cell.length_c   1.000
_cell.angle_alpha   90.00
_cell.angle_beta   90.00
_cell.angle_gamma   90.00
#
_symmetry.space_group_name_H-M   'P 1'
#
loop_
_entity.id
_entity.type
_entity.pdbx_description
1 polymer ?
#
loop_
_entity_poly.entity_id
_entity_poly.type
_entity_poly.pdbx_seq_one_letter_code
_entity_poly.pdbx_strand_id
1 'polypeptide(L)'
;MRILLLFTVLALPLGLLAGPQRVPDHPKQPEEAPKPVQSSQPTPPPQQQGSPQPSQKPSSAPPAGQGPPSGQPSYVLPPKPRTCQQNILPISPYETRQRWDRFVVALLYDKNVTTAFSYIVQDYVNHAVGVEQGFEPAWNFVSMIWTTQSANIIADKTWFNRSSDIAWQKYTVGKFNIVDRFRWDRGCIVEHVSWTPASMYWSNQ
;
A
#
# COMPACT_ATOMS: atom_id res chain seq x y z
N MET A 1 -4.82 -45.07 49.80
CA MET A 1 -5.98 -44.29 50.28
C MET A 1 -6.51 -43.49 49.10
N ARG A 2 -7.73 -43.78 48.65
CA ARG A 2 -8.38 -43.22 47.44
C ARG A 2 -8.86 -41.79 47.73
N ILE A 3 -8.58 -40.83 46.84
CA ILE A 3 -9.27 -39.54 46.84
C ILE A 3 -9.97 -39.38 45.48
N LEU A 4 -11.28 -39.18 45.60
CA LEU A 4 -12.31 -39.14 44.56
C LEU A 4 -12.08 -38.00 43.56
N LEU A 5 -12.21 -38.34 42.27
CA LEU A 5 -12.51 -37.40 41.19
C LEU A 5 -14.01 -37.05 41.24
N LEU A 6 -14.33 -35.78 41.53
CA LEU A 6 -15.67 -35.22 41.39
C LEU A 6 -15.82 -34.65 39.97
N PHE A 7 -16.60 -35.34 39.14
CA PHE A 7 -17.10 -34.84 37.87
C PHE A 7 -18.30 -33.94 38.12
N THR A 8 -18.13 -32.63 37.94
CA THR A 8 -19.25 -31.68 37.93
C THR A 8 -19.76 -31.54 36.50
N VAL A 9 -20.89 -32.19 36.21
CA VAL A 9 -21.67 -32.03 34.98
C VAL A 9 -22.38 -30.67 35.05
N LEU A 10 -21.92 -29.70 34.26
CA LEU A 10 -22.68 -28.46 34.04
C LEU A 10 -23.78 -28.74 33.01
N ALA A 11 -25.02 -28.69 33.49
CA ALA A 11 -26.23 -28.73 32.69
C ALA A 11 -26.31 -27.46 31.81
N LEU A 12 -26.42 -27.65 30.50
CA LEU A 12 -26.79 -26.62 29.53
C LEU A 12 -28.29 -26.33 29.63
N PRO A 13 -28.72 -25.06 29.75
CA PRO A 13 -30.12 -24.72 29.54
C PRO A 13 -30.46 -24.76 28.05
N LEU A 14 -31.41 -25.63 27.68
CA LEU A 14 -32.15 -25.54 26.42
C LEU A 14 -32.95 -24.22 26.42
N GLY A 15 -32.39 -23.19 25.80
CA GLY A 15 -33.04 -21.92 25.50
C GLY A 15 -33.69 -21.94 24.11
N LEU A 16 -35.02 -21.85 24.11
CA LEU A 16 -35.97 -21.53 23.04
C LEU A 16 -35.42 -21.31 21.61
N LEU A 17 -35.88 -22.16 20.70
CA LEU A 17 -35.98 -21.89 19.27
C LEU A 17 -36.97 -20.74 19.02
N ALA A 18 -36.45 -19.51 18.87
CA ALA A 18 -37.21 -18.45 18.21
C ALA A 18 -37.28 -18.76 16.71
N GLY A 19 -38.48 -19.07 16.23
CA GLY A 19 -38.75 -19.28 14.81
C GLY A 19 -38.47 -18.00 13.99
N PRO A 20 -38.24 -18.14 12.67
CA PRO A 20 -37.97 -16.99 11.81
C PRO A 20 -39.20 -16.08 11.77
N GLN A 21 -39.04 -14.83 12.23
CA GLN A 21 -40.02 -13.79 11.95
C GLN A 21 -40.10 -13.60 10.43
N ARG A 22 -41.27 -13.86 9.86
CA ARG A 22 -41.60 -13.42 8.51
C ARG A 22 -41.55 -11.89 8.50
N VAL A 23 -40.55 -11.35 7.83
CA VAL A 23 -40.52 -9.93 7.46
C VAL A 23 -41.73 -9.68 6.56
N PRO A 24 -42.58 -8.68 6.84
CA PRO A 24 -43.67 -8.32 5.96
C PRO A 24 -43.09 -7.84 4.62
N ASP A 25 -43.49 -8.51 3.54
CA ASP A 25 -43.19 -8.11 2.16
C ASP A 25 -43.57 -6.64 1.97
N HIS A 26 -42.55 -5.79 1.89
CA HIS A 26 -42.73 -4.44 1.38
C HIS A 26 -43.11 -4.56 -0.10
N PRO A 27 -44.17 -3.87 -0.56
CA PRO A 27 -44.47 -3.80 -1.97
C PRO A 27 -43.25 -3.20 -2.68
N LYS A 28 -42.65 -3.98 -3.59
CA LYS A 28 -41.65 -3.48 -4.54
C LYS A 28 -42.23 -2.24 -5.21
N GLN A 29 -41.64 -1.07 -4.93
CA GLN A 29 -41.84 0.08 -5.80
C GLN A 29 -41.45 -0.33 -7.23
N PRO A 30 -42.21 0.10 -8.25
CA PRO A 30 -41.78 -0.03 -9.63
C PRO A 30 -40.41 0.62 -9.78
N GLU A 31 -39.43 -0.18 -10.17
CA GLU A 31 -38.10 0.28 -10.55
C GLU A 31 -38.28 1.16 -11.81
N GLU A 32 -38.25 2.47 -11.60
CA GLU A 32 -38.28 3.44 -12.69
C GLU A 32 -36.99 3.24 -13.50
N ALA A 33 -37.16 2.90 -14.79
CA ALA A 33 -36.05 2.66 -15.68
C ALA A 33 -35.08 3.85 -15.66
N PRO A 34 -33.76 3.64 -15.50
CA PRO A 34 -32.81 4.73 -15.51
C PRO A 34 -32.89 5.46 -16.85
N LYS A 35 -33.23 6.75 -16.80
CA LYS A 35 -33.13 7.64 -17.97
C LYS A 35 -31.70 7.56 -18.51
N PRO A 36 -31.50 7.50 -19.84
CA PRO A 36 -30.18 7.48 -20.42
C PRO A 36 -29.40 8.70 -19.96
N VAL A 37 -28.36 8.46 -19.17
CA VAL A 37 -27.37 9.48 -18.82
C VAL A 37 -26.69 9.85 -20.14
N GLN A 38 -26.96 11.07 -20.62
CA GLN A 38 -26.20 11.65 -21.71
C GLN A 38 -24.74 11.70 -21.28
N SER A 39 -23.94 10.88 -21.96
CA SER A 39 -22.48 10.86 -21.86
C SER A 39 -21.94 12.21 -22.32
N SER A 40 -21.80 13.14 -21.40
CA SER A 40 -20.97 14.33 -21.61
C SER A 40 -19.54 13.85 -21.81
N GLN A 41 -19.10 13.85 -23.06
CA GLN A 41 -17.69 13.60 -23.41
C GLN A 41 -16.82 14.59 -22.63
N PRO A 42 -15.74 14.14 -21.96
CA PRO A 42 -14.79 15.05 -21.35
C PRO A 42 -14.13 15.88 -22.46
N THR A 43 -14.25 17.20 -22.34
CA THR A 43 -13.51 18.15 -23.16
C THR A 43 -12.01 17.87 -23.00
N PRO A 44 -11.25 17.70 -24.10
CA PRO A 44 -9.81 17.54 -23.99
C PRO A 44 -9.20 18.78 -23.32
N PRO A 45 -8.24 18.61 -22.40
CA PRO A 45 -7.55 19.74 -21.80
C PRO A 45 -6.81 20.54 -22.88
N PRO A 46 -6.70 21.87 -22.73
CA PRO A 46 -5.92 22.70 -23.63
C PRO A 46 -4.48 22.19 -23.71
N GLN A 47 -3.99 21.96 -24.92
CA GLN A 47 -2.58 21.69 -25.15
C GLN A 47 -1.77 22.88 -24.62
N GLN A 48 -0.98 22.65 -23.56
CA GLN A 48 0.00 23.64 -23.11
C GLN A 48 1.07 23.78 -24.18
N GLN A 49 1.00 24.90 -24.88
CA GLN A 49 2.02 25.38 -25.80
C GLN A 49 3.32 25.56 -25.01
N GLY A 50 4.36 24.84 -25.42
CA GLY A 50 5.67 24.82 -24.77
C GLY A 50 6.23 26.22 -24.60
N SER A 51 6.57 26.58 -23.36
CA SER A 51 7.40 27.74 -23.09
C SER A 51 8.83 27.44 -23.55
N PRO A 52 9.53 28.40 -24.18
CA PRO A 52 10.90 28.21 -24.62
C PRO A 52 11.82 27.99 -23.41
N GLN A 53 12.52 26.86 -23.44
CA GLN A 53 13.59 26.49 -22.51
C GLN A 53 14.71 27.55 -22.59
N PRO A 54 15.15 28.15 -21.47
CA PRO A 54 16.28 29.07 -21.49
C PRO A 54 17.56 28.31 -21.87
N SER A 55 18.26 28.83 -22.88
CA SER A 55 19.56 28.34 -23.36
C SER A 55 20.52 28.12 -22.20
N GLN A 56 20.83 26.85 -21.94
CA GLN A 56 21.86 26.47 -20.99
C GLN A 56 23.22 26.92 -21.54
N LYS A 57 23.83 27.87 -20.83
CA LYS A 57 25.22 28.27 -20.98
C LYS A 57 26.11 27.02 -20.85
N PRO A 58 27.09 26.77 -21.73
CA PRO A 58 28.00 25.65 -21.59
C PRO A 58 28.75 25.77 -20.26
N SER A 59 28.54 24.78 -19.39
CA SER A 59 29.29 24.61 -18.15
C SER A 59 30.73 24.27 -18.53
N SER A 60 31.65 25.16 -18.18
CA SER A 60 33.09 24.93 -18.24
C SER A 60 33.43 23.64 -17.50
N ALA A 61 34.11 22.73 -18.19
CA ALA A 61 34.62 21.48 -17.64
C ALA A 61 35.40 21.74 -16.34
N PRO A 62 35.19 20.94 -15.28
CA PRO A 62 36.02 21.02 -14.10
C PRO A 62 37.45 20.57 -14.43
N PRO A 63 38.47 21.16 -13.78
CA PRO A 63 39.86 20.77 -13.99
C PRO A 63 40.05 19.29 -13.67
N ALA A 64 40.67 18.57 -14.61
CA ALA A 64 41.11 17.19 -14.42
C ALA A 64 42.17 17.17 -13.31
N GLY A 65 41.81 16.68 -12.12
CA GLY A 65 42.80 16.56 -11.04
C GLY A 65 42.29 16.45 -9.63
N GLN A 66 41.13 15.83 -9.39
CA GLN A 66 40.70 15.37 -8.06
C GLN A 66 39.67 14.26 -8.27
N GLY A 67 40.12 13.01 -8.21
CA GLY A 67 39.20 11.88 -8.11
C GLY A 67 38.32 12.05 -6.86
N PRO A 68 37.06 11.59 -6.89
CA PRO A 68 36.21 11.65 -5.71
C PRO A 68 36.92 10.95 -4.54
N PRO A 69 36.84 11.47 -3.30
CA PRO A 69 37.47 10.85 -2.15
C PRO A 69 37.01 9.40 -2.03
N SER A 70 37.95 8.48 -2.27
CA SER A 70 37.77 7.04 -2.22
C SER A 70 37.56 6.61 -0.77
N GLY A 71 36.30 6.59 -0.34
CA GLY A 71 35.93 6.13 1.00
C GLY A 71 34.44 5.95 1.25
N GLN A 72 33.56 6.21 0.28
CA GLN A 72 32.15 5.86 0.46
C GLN A 72 31.97 4.35 0.32
N PRO A 73 31.33 3.67 1.29
CA PRO A 73 30.93 2.28 1.12
C PRO A 73 30.09 2.17 -0.15
N SER A 74 30.53 1.32 -1.09
CA SER A 74 29.70 0.98 -2.24
C SER A 74 28.57 0.10 -1.72
N TYR A 75 27.38 0.69 -1.56
CA TYR A 75 26.18 -0.09 -1.25
C TYR A 75 25.68 -0.73 -2.55
N VAL A 76 25.65 -2.05 -2.60
CA VAL A 76 25.06 -2.80 -3.70
C VAL A 76 23.54 -2.77 -3.52
N LEU A 77 22.83 -2.11 -4.44
CA LEU A 77 21.37 -2.14 -4.45
C LEU A 77 20.88 -3.57 -4.67
N PRO A 78 19.80 -3.98 -3.99
CA PRO A 78 19.20 -5.29 -4.21
C PRO A 78 18.62 -5.39 -5.63
N PRO A 79 18.44 -6.60 -6.16
CA PRO A 79 17.86 -6.77 -7.49
C PRO A 79 16.40 -6.31 -7.52
N LYS A 80 16.00 -5.59 -8.57
CA LYS A 80 14.62 -5.18 -8.81
C LYS A 80 13.74 -6.39 -9.12
N PRO A 81 12.60 -6.59 -8.44
CA PRO A 81 11.74 -7.75 -8.69
C PRO A 81 10.97 -7.59 -10.00
N ARG A 82 10.35 -8.69 -10.45
CA ARG A 82 9.23 -8.61 -11.38
C ARG A 82 8.03 -7.99 -10.67
N THR A 83 7.26 -7.20 -11.40
CA THR A 83 6.03 -6.59 -10.88
C THR A 83 4.92 -7.62 -10.71
N CYS A 84 4.04 -7.36 -9.75
CA CYS A 84 2.87 -8.17 -9.49
C CYS A 84 1.96 -8.18 -10.71
N GLN A 85 1.57 -9.38 -11.14
CA GLN A 85 0.56 -9.56 -12.17
C GLN A 85 -0.77 -9.79 -11.47
N GLN A 86 -1.76 -8.94 -11.78
CA GLN A 86 -3.10 -9.08 -11.23
C GLN A 86 -3.71 -10.41 -11.69
N ASN A 87 -4.42 -11.06 -10.78
CA ASN A 87 -5.14 -12.28 -11.14
C ASN A 87 -6.26 -11.94 -12.13
N ILE A 88 -6.44 -12.77 -13.16
CA ILE A 88 -7.53 -12.63 -14.12
C ILE A 88 -8.88 -12.80 -13.40
N LEU A 89 -8.92 -13.74 -12.46
CA LEU A 89 -10.08 -13.97 -11.60
C LEU A 89 -9.98 -13.12 -10.33
N PRO A 90 -11.12 -12.61 -9.81
CA PRO A 90 -11.15 -11.99 -8.49
C PRO A 90 -10.58 -12.95 -7.44
N ILE A 91 -9.74 -12.43 -6.55
CA ILE A 91 -9.31 -13.17 -5.36
C ILE A 91 -10.18 -12.78 -4.17
N SER A 92 -10.32 -13.67 -3.21
CA SER A 92 -11.10 -13.39 -2.01
C SER A 92 -10.40 -12.35 -1.11
N PRO A 93 -11.14 -11.57 -0.31
CA PRO A 93 -10.54 -10.66 0.68
C PRO A 93 -9.63 -11.39 1.70
N TYR A 94 -9.87 -12.68 1.93
CA TYR A 94 -9.01 -13.51 2.77
C TYR A 94 -7.65 -13.77 2.12
N GLU A 95 -7.62 -14.09 0.83
CA GLU A 95 -6.36 -14.24 0.08
C GLU A 95 -5.62 -12.91 -0.05
N THR A 96 -6.33 -11.81 -0.32
CA THR A 96 -5.73 -10.46 -0.32
C THR A 96 -5.08 -10.17 1.03
N ARG A 97 -5.77 -10.49 2.14
CA ARG A 97 -5.23 -10.34 3.49
C ARG A 97 -3.95 -11.16 3.69
N GLN A 98 -3.90 -12.41 3.24
CA GLN A 98 -2.69 -13.22 3.36
C GLN A 98 -1.52 -12.63 2.56
N ARG A 99 -1.79 -12.07 1.36
CA ARG A 99 -0.75 -11.38 0.57
C ARG A 99 -0.28 -10.11 1.28
N TRP A 100 -1.19 -9.35 1.89
CA TRP A 100 -0.84 -8.23 2.76
C TRP A 100 0.08 -8.64 3.91
N ASP A 101 -0.25 -9.70 4.64
CA ASP A 101 0.57 -10.17 5.76
C ASP A 101 2.00 -10.53 5.29
N ARG A 102 2.14 -11.16 4.12
CA ARG A 102 3.45 -11.48 3.53
C ARG A 102 4.21 -10.23 3.06
N PHE A 103 3.51 -9.26 2.46
CA PHE A 103 4.10 -7.97 2.09
C PHE A 103 4.67 -7.26 3.31
N VAL A 104 3.91 -7.20 4.41
CA VAL A 104 4.33 -6.60 5.69
C VAL A 104 5.57 -7.30 6.24
N VAL A 105 5.58 -8.63 6.28
CA VAL A 105 6.74 -9.41 6.73
C VAL A 105 7.97 -9.09 5.88
N ALA A 106 7.83 -9.14 4.55
CA ALA A 106 8.93 -8.83 3.64
C ALA A 106 9.45 -7.40 3.84
N LEU A 107 8.58 -6.40 3.88
CA LEU A 107 8.99 -5.00 3.94
C LEU A 107 9.53 -4.60 5.31
N LEU A 108 8.79 -4.92 6.38
CA LEU A 108 9.02 -4.35 7.70
C LEU A 108 9.73 -5.29 8.67
N TYR A 109 9.80 -6.60 8.43
CA TYR A 109 10.47 -7.53 9.35
C TYR A 109 11.74 -8.07 8.73
N ASP A 110 11.63 -8.64 7.52
CA ASP A 110 12.77 -9.20 6.79
C ASP A 110 13.62 -8.12 6.12
N LYS A 111 13.09 -6.90 6.02
CA LYS A 111 13.68 -5.76 5.28
C LYS A 111 14.03 -6.11 3.83
N ASN A 112 13.32 -7.08 3.26
CA ASN A 112 13.50 -7.56 1.91
C ASN A 112 12.63 -6.75 0.94
N VAL A 113 13.17 -5.59 0.54
CA VAL A 113 12.49 -4.67 -0.38
C VAL A 113 12.21 -5.30 -1.75
N THR A 114 13.07 -6.19 -2.24
CA THR A 114 12.84 -6.94 -3.48
C THR A 114 11.57 -7.79 -3.38
N THR A 115 11.41 -8.56 -2.31
CA THR A 115 10.20 -9.37 -2.13
C THR A 115 8.98 -8.48 -1.89
N ALA A 116 9.09 -7.39 -1.12
CA ALA A 116 7.97 -6.48 -0.91
C ALA A 116 7.46 -5.85 -2.21
N PHE A 117 8.36 -5.38 -3.08
CA PHE A 117 7.99 -4.78 -4.37
C PHE A 117 7.42 -5.78 -5.38
N SER A 118 7.61 -7.09 -5.18
CA SER A 118 6.97 -8.11 -6.02
C SER A 118 5.45 -8.17 -5.86
N TYR A 119 4.88 -7.50 -4.85
CA TYR A 119 3.44 -7.36 -4.64
C TYR A 119 2.82 -6.13 -5.31
N ILE A 120 3.62 -5.28 -5.99
CA ILE A 120 3.17 -4.01 -6.57
C ILE A 120 3.08 -4.15 -8.10
N VAL A 121 2.00 -3.65 -8.71
CA VAL A 121 1.84 -3.65 -10.18
C VAL A 121 2.75 -2.61 -10.86
N GLN A 122 2.97 -2.76 -12.16
CA GLN A 122 3.83 -1.83 -12.92
C GLN A 122 3.28 -0.41 -12.96
N ASP A 123 1.96 -0.27 -13.10
CA ASP A 123 1.21 0.98 -13.27
C ASP A 123 0.63 1.52 -11.94
N TYR A 124 1.20 1.10 -10.81
CA TYR A 124 0.67 1.49 -9.51
C TYR A 124 0.82 3.01 -9.28
N VAL A 125 -0.16 3.60 -8.60
CA VAL A 125 -0.18 5.05 -8.33
C VAL A 125 0.45 5.34 -6.96
N ASN A 126 1.36 6.30 -6.91
CA ASN A 126 2.08 6.71 -5.70
C ASN A 126 1.74 8.15 -5.30
N HIS A 127 1.10 8.33 -4.17
CA HIS A 127 0.78 9.65 -3.62
C HIS A 127 1.77 10.10 -2.53
N ALA A 128 2.90 9.41 -2.36
CA ALA A 128 3.92 9.83 -1.40
C ALA A 128 4.53 11.18 -1.82
N VAL A 129 4.52 12.15 -0.91
CA VAL A 129 5.08 13.49 -1.15
C VAL A 129 6.58 13.38 -1.43
N GLY A 130 7.03 14.00 -2.52
CA GLY A 130 8.45 14.06 -2.89
C GLY A 130 8.98 12.83 -3.65
N VAL A 131 8.12 11.88 -4.02
CA VAL A 131 8.47 10.76 -4.90
C VAL A 131 7.57 10.82 -6.13
N GLU A 132 8.15 10.66 -7.32
CA GLU A 132 7.37 10.63 -8.56
C GLU A 132 6.41 9.43 -8.60
N GLN A 133 5.44 9.50 -9.53
CA GLN A 133 4.43 8.46 -9.74
C GLN A 133 5.04 7.18 -10.35
N GLY A 134 4.52 6.01 -9.98
CA GLY A 134 4.82 4.73 -10.64
C GLY A 134 5.86 3.84 -9.96
N PHE A 135 6.02 2.63 -10.51
CA PHE A 135 6.91 1.55 -10.03
C PHE A 135 8.37 1.99 -9.89
N GLU A 136 8.94 2.51 -10.97
CA GLU A 136 10.37 2.80 -11.05
C GLU A 136 10.84 3.86 -10.05
N PRO A 137 10.20 5.05 -9.94
CA PRO A 137 10.67 6.06 -8.99
C PRO A 137 10.62 5.60 -7.54
N ALA A 138 9.55 4.89 -7.16
CA ALA A 138 9.44 4.38 -5.81
C ALA A 138 10.37 3.23 -5.53
N TRP A 139 10.61 2.33 -6.49
CA TRP A 139 11.63 1.30 -6.34
C TRP A 139 12.99 1.95 -6.08
N ASN A 140 13.39 2.92 -6.89
CA ASN A 140 14.67 3.60 -6.74
C ASN A 140 14.80 4.29 -5.37
N PHE A 141 13.74 4.98 -4.92
CA PHE A 141 13.74 5.68 -3.65
C PHE A 141 13.75 4.71 -2.45
N VAL A 142 12.81 3.76 -2.41
CA VAL A 142 12.63 2.87 -1.25
C VAL A 142 13.76 1.85 -1.15
N SER A 143 14.25 1.29 -2.27
CA SER A 143 15.37 0.34 -2.24
C SER A 143 16.64 0.97 -1.69
N MET A 144 16.93 2.22 -2.03
CA MET A 144 18.06 2.96 -1.45
C MET A 144 17.90 3.14 0.06
N ILE A 145 16.74 3.59 0.54
CA ILE A 145 16.50 3.77 1.98
C ILE A 145 16.59 2.43 2.71
N TRP A 146 15.98 1.37 2.19
CA TRP A 146 16.02 0.06 2.84
C TRP A 146 17.43 -0.53 2.87
N THR A 147 18.24 -0.29 1.83
CA THR A 147 19.62 -0.77 1.80
C THR A 147 20.51 -0.02 2.79
N THR A 148 20.30 1.29 2.93
CA THR A 148 21.17 2.16 3.74
C THR A 148 20.70 2.34 5.18
N GLN A 149 19.42 2.09 5.48
CA GLN A 149 18.81 2.35 6.78
C GLN A 149 18.04 1.16 7.37
N SER A 150 18.20 -0.06 6.85
CA SER A 150 17.47 -1.27 7.31
C SER A 150 17.47 -1.44 8.84
N ALA A 151 18.61 -1.22 9.49
CA ALA A 151 18.77 -1.32 10.95
C ALA A 151 17.94 -0.29 11.74
N ASN A 152 17.53 0.81 11.10
CA ASN A 152 16.75 1.88 11.71
C ASN A 152 15.25 1.75 11.45
N ILE A 153 14.79 0.66 10.82
CA ILE A 153 13.39 0.44 10.51
C ILE A 153 12.74 -0.35 11.64
N ILE A 154 11.70 0.20 12.28
CA ILE A 154 10.99 -0.46 13.39
C ILE A 154 9.50 -0.50 13.08
N ALA A 155 8.95 -1.71 12.96
CA ALA A 155 7.52 -1.91 12.77
C ALA A 155 6.73 -1.53 14.03
N ASP A 156 5.56 -0.91 13.88
CA ASP A 156 4.66 -0.56 15.00
C ASP A 156 3.32 -1.29 14.88
N LYS A 157 2.46 -0.88 13.93
CA LYS A 157 1.12 -1.45 13.77
C LYS A 157 0.81 -1.74 12.32
N THR A 158 -0.02 -2.75 12.10
CA THR A 158 -0.60 -3.03 10.79
C THR A 158 -2.09 -3.28 10.91
N TRP A 159 -2.83 -2.95 9.85
CA TRP A 159 -4.27 -3.17 9.79
C TRP A 159 -4.70 -3.44 8.35
N PHE A 160 -5.79 -4.21 8.19
CA PHE A 160 -6.34 -4.56 6.89
C PHE A 160 -7.87 -4.56 6.98
N ASN A 161 -8.51 -3.77 6.11
CA ASN A 161 -9.96 -3.73 5.97
C ASN A 161 -10.39 -4.64 4.82
N ARG A 162 -11.01 -5.77 5.16
CA ARG A 162 -11.49 -6.78 4.19
C ARG A 162 -12.65 -6.31 3.32
N SER A 163 -13.41 -5.30 3.75
CA SER A 163 -14.56 -4.83 2.99
C SER A 163 -14.17 -3.88 1.85
N SER A 164 -12.98 -3.27 1.94
CA SER A 164 -12.49 -2.28 0.97
C SER A 164 -11.16 -2.66 0.32
N ASP A 165 -10.54 -3.78 0.71
CA ASP A 165 -9.19 -4.17 0.30
C ASP A 165 -8.15 -3.05 0.49
N ILE A 166 -8.28 -2.31 1.60
CA ILE A 166 -7.32 -1.29 2.01
C ILE A 166 -6.51 -1.81 3.20
N ALA A 167 -5.21 -1.57 3.15
CA ALA A 167 -4.27 -1.94 4.19
C ALA A 167 -3.52 -0.72 4.71
N TRP A 168 -3.08 -0.78 5.97
CA TRP A 168 -2.31 0.27 6.61
C TRP A 168 -1.15 -0.34 7.39
N GLN A 169 -0.02 0.35 7.37
CA GLN A 169 1.09 0.09 8.28
C GLN A 169 1.60 1.38 8.90
N LYS A 170 2.08 1.28 10.12
CA LYS A 170 2.82 2.31 10.83
C LYS A 170 4.16 1.74 11.26
N TYR A 171 5.20 2.50 11.04
CA TYR A 171 6.57 2.12 11.38
C TYR A 171 7.44 3.38 11.51
N THR A 172 8.66 3.22 12.00
CA THR A 172 9.66 4.27 12.01
C THR A 172 10.82 3.93 11.10
N VAL A 173 11.46 4.96 10.56
CA VAL A 173 12.76 4.88 9.89
C VAL A 173 13.64 5.97 10.48
N GLY A 174 14.57 5.58 11.34
CA GLY A 174 15.35 6.53 12.14
C GLY A 174 14.43 7.37 13.03
N LYS A 175 14.35 8.69 12.75
CA LYS A 175 13.51 9.64 13.51
C LYS A 175 12.13 9.88 12.89
N PHE A 176 11.87 9.35 11.70
CA PHE A 176 10.62 9.58 10.99
C PHE A 176 9.59 8.53 11.39
N ASN A 177 8.39 8.98 11.73
CA ASN A 177 7.21 8.12 11.86
C ASN A 177 6.51 8.12 10.50
N ILE A 178 6.27 6.95 9.95
CA ILE A 178 5.64 6.76 8.65
C ILE A 178 4.34 6.00 8.86
N VAL A 179 3.30 6.46 8.18
CA VAL A 179 2.07 5.71 8.02
C VAL A 179 1.81 5.60 6.53
N ASP A 180 1.68 4.36 6.06
CA ASP A 180 1.32 4.08 4.68
C ASP A 180 -0.08 3.48 4.62
N ARG A 181 -0.81 3.83 3.56
CA ARG A 181 -2.04 3.17 3.11
C ARG A 181 -1.81 2.55 1.75
N PHE A 182 -2.24 1.31 1.59
CA PHE A 182 -2.20 0.59 0.33
C PHE A 182 -3.60 0.18 -0.10
N ARG A 183 -3.94 0.40 -1.36
CA ARG A 183 -5.11 -0.21 -1.98
C ARG A 183 -4.68 -1.46 -2.73
N TRP A 184 -5.39 -2.55 -2.48
CA TRP A 184 -5.22 -3.82 -3.17
C TRP A 184 -6.30 -3.98 -4.24
N ASP A 185 -5.94 -4.50 -5.41
CA ASP A 185 -6.88 -4.94 -6.44
C ASP A 185 -6.37 -6.23 -7.07
N ARG A 186 -7.25 -7.23 -7.15
CA ARG A 186 -6.96 -8.57 -7.71
C ARG A 186 -5.66 -9.19 -7.17
N GLY A 187 -5.37 -8.88 -5.90
CA GLY A 187 -4.22 -9.38 -5.15
C GLY A 187 -2.91 -8.63 -5.32
N CYS A 188 -2.88 -7.52 -6.03
CA CYS A 188 -1.69 -6.67 -6.11
C CYS A 188 -1.96 -5.32 -5.47
N ILE A 189 -0.89 -4.67 -5.00
CA ILE A 189 -0.91 -3.27 -4.60
C ILE A 189 -0.94 -2.43 -5.87
N VAL A 190 -1.95 -1.57 -5.96
CA VAL A 190 -2.23 -0.73 -7.13
C VAL A 190 -2.18 0.76 -6.80
N GLU A 191 -2.18 1.10 -5.51
CA GLU A 191 -2.12 2.49 -5.05
C GLU A 191 -1.49 2.55 -3.66
N HIS A 192 -0.70 3.61 -3.43
CA HIS A 192 -0.01 3.87 -2.18
C HIS A 192 -0.14 5.35 -1.81
N VAL A 193 -0.41 5.62 -0.54
CA VAL A 193 -0.31 6.95 0.07
C VAL A 193 0.58 6.84 1.30
N SER A 194 1.60 7.70 1.41
CA SER A 194 2.49 7.76 2.57
C SER A 194 2.45 9.14 3.20
N TRP A 195 2.45 9.19 4.52
CA TRP A 195 2.58 10.43 5.26
C TRP A 195 3.48 10.28 6.48
N THR A 196 4.14 11.38 6.80
CA THR A 196 4.77 11.59 8.11
C THR A 196 3.89 12.53 8.93
N PRO A 197 3.92 12.50 10.28
CA PRO A 197 3.20 13.50 11.07
C PRO A 197 3.52 14.94 10.68
N ALA A 198 4.71 15.21 10.13
CA ALA A 198 5.07 16.53 9.61
C ALA A 198 4.29 16.92 8.32
N SER A 199 3.91 15.97 7.47
CA SER A 199 3.12 16.23 6.26
C SER A 199 1.62 16.42 6.53
N MET A 200 1.13 16.05 7.73
CA MET A 200 -0.27 16.27 8.14
C MET A 200 -0.60 17.77 8.34
N TYR A 201 0.41 18.61 8.52
CA TYR A 201 0.24 20.07 8.60
C TYR A 201 0.01 20.75 7.24
N TRP A 202 0.29 20.06 6.13
CA TRP A 202 0.16 20.63 4.78
C TRP A 202 -1.14 20.24 4.06
N SER A 203 -1.90 19.27 4.57
CA SER A 203 -3.16 18.81 3.96
C SER A 203 -4.42 19.42 4.56
N ASN A 204 -4.28 20.37 5.49
CA ASN A 204 -5.38 21.12 6.13
C ASN A 204 -5.39 22.61 5.73
N GLN A 205 -4.78 22.98 4.60
CA GLN A 205 -4.94 24.30 3.96
C GLN A 205 -5.62 24.14 2.60
#